data_AF-A0A8D1WDP4-F1
#
_entry.id   AF-A0A8D1WDP4-F1
#
_cell.length_a   1.000
_cell.length_b   1.000
_cell.length_c   1.000
_cell.angle_alpha   90.00
_cell.angle_beta   90.00
_cell.angle_gamma   90.00
#
_symmetry.space_group_name_H-M   'P 1'
#
loop_
_entity.id
_entity.type
_entity.pdbx_description
1 polymer ?
#
loop_
_entity_poly.entity_id
_entity_poly.type
_entity_poly.pdbx_seq_one_letter_code
_entity_poly.pdbx_strand_id
1 'polypeptide(L)'
;MLASVARPRPGLGLPRVLPFPLLLLMAVLNSPVSGRVPHSVPRTSLPISEADSYLTRFTIPQTYNYSVLLVDPASHTLYVGARDTIFALSLPFSGERPRRIDWMVPEAHRQNCRKKGKKECIANNMKFQQFGSSLFLPDRVLTFIRDHPLMDRPVFPADGHPLLVTTDTAYVRVVAHRVPSLSGKEYDVLYLGTEDGHLHRAVRIGAQLSVLEDLALFPEPQPVENMKLYQVSCRFWRIGWRDS
;
A
#
# COMPACT_ATOMS: atom_id res chain seq x y z
N MET A 1 10.39 3.15 103.69
CA MET A 1 10.42 4.58 103.33
C MET A 1 10.55 4.69 101.82
N LEU A 2 9.87 5.67 101.22
CA LEU A 2 9.52 5.81 99.80
C LEU A 2 10.70 5.87 98.81
N ALA A 3 10.50 5.32 97.60
CA ALA A 3 10.47 6.11 96.35
C ALA A 3 9.97 5.25 95.18
N SER A 4 9.37 5.89 94.19
CA SER A 4 8.50 5.35 93.13
C SER A 4 9.05 5.67 91.72
N VAL A 5 8.44 5.04 90.68
CA VAL A 5 8.42 5.44 89.24
C VAL A 5 9.69 5.07 88.43
N ALA A 6 9.69 4.55 87.18
CA ALA A 6 8.72 4.37 86.09
C ALA A 6 9.00 3.08 85.27
N ARG A 7 8.02 2.59 84.47
CA ARG A 7 8.16 1.48 83.51
C ARG A 7 8.72 1.93 82.14
N PRO A 8 9.43 1.06 81.39
CA PRO A 8 10.02 1.40 80.09
C PRO A 8 9.05 1.20 78.90
N ARG A 9 9.24 2.02 77.86
CA ARG A 9 8.51 1.97 76.57
C ARG A 9 9.10 0.87 75.66
N PRO A 10 8.29 0.13 74.87
CA PRO A 10 8.78 -0.79 73.84
C PRO A 10 9.28 -0.04 72.60
N GLY A 11 10.48 -0.39 72.14
CA GLY A 11 11.08 0.12 70.90
C GLY A 11 10.36 -0.36 69.64
N LEU A 12 10.20 0.56 68.69
CA LEU A 12 9.52 0.37 67.41
C LEU A 12 10.38 -0.50 66.47
N GLY A 13 9.76 -1.50 65.85
CA GLY A 13 10.39 -2.41 64.90
C GLY A 13 10.78 -1.74 63.57
N LEU A 14 11.91 -2.21 63.05
CA LEU A 14 12.50 -1.87 61.76
C LEU A 14 11.59 -2.37 60.60
N PRO A 15 11.23 -1.55 59.58
CA PRO A 15 10.57 -2.08 58.39
C PRO A 15 11.61 -2.71 57.45
N ARG A 16 11.31 -3.94 57.01
CA ARG A 16 12.00 -4.65 55.92
C ARG A 16 11.85 -3.84 54.63
N VAL A 17 12.95 -3.24 54.16
CA VAL A 17 13.04 -2.59 52.85
C VAL A 17 13.06 -3.69 51.78
N LEU A 18 11.97 -3.82 51.01
CA LEU A 18 11.98 -4.55 49.76
C LEU A 18 12.85 -3.79 48.75
N PRO A 19 13.73 -4.47 47.98
CA PRO A 19 14.62 -3.79 47.06
C PRO A 19 13.82 -3.14 45.93
N PHE A 20 14.11 -1.87 45.68
CA PHE A 20 13.44 -0.98 44.73
C PHE A 20 13.54 -1.34 43.22
N PRO A 21 14.41 -2.25 42.70
CA PRO A 21 14.50 -2.45 41.25
C PRO A 21 13.41 -3.37 40.68
N LEU A 22 12.67 -4.13 41.51
CA LEU A 22 11.60 -5.04 41.05
C LEU A 22 10.26 -4.34 40.78
N LEU A 23 10.00 -3.20 41.43
CA LEU A 23 8.77 -2.42 41.20
C LEU A 23 8.80 -1.65 39.88
N LEU A 24 9.97 -1.30 39.37
CA LEU A 24 10.09 -0.63 38.07
C LEU A 24 9.84 -1.59 36.90
N LEU A 25 10.18 -2.87 37.04
CA LEU A 25 10.04 -3.86 35.97
C LEU A 25 8.56 -4.22 35.69
N MET A 26 7.70 -4.19 36.72
CA MET A 26 6.27 -4.47 36.57
C MET A 26 5.46 -3.29 36.00
N ALA A 27 6.02 -2.08 36.00
CA ALA A 27 5.37 -0.90 35.43
C ALA A 27 5.51 -0.79 33.90
N VAL A 28 6.45 -1.53 33.28
CA VAL A 28 6.68 -1.50 31.82
C VAL A 28 5.76 -2.48 31.07
N LEU A 29 5.21 -3.50 31.75
CA LEU A 29 4.41 -4.56 31.12
C LEU A 29 2.90 -4.27 31.00
N ASN A 30 2.40 -3.14 31.48
CA ASN A 30 0.96 -2.82 31.47
C ASN A 30 0.62 -1.43 30.89
N SER A 31 1.39 -0.93 29.93
CA SER A 31 0.95 0.20 29.12
C SER A 31 0.08 -0.30 27.96
N PRO A 32 -1.20 0.11 27.87
CA PRO A 32 -1.99 -0.18 26.67
C PRO A 32 -1.38 0.61 25.52
N VAL A 33 -0.72 -0.10 24.59
CA VAL A 33 -0.37 0.45 23.28
C VAL A 33 -1.67 0.69 22.53
N SER A 34 -2.29 1.84 22.78
CA SER A 34 -3.34 2.38 21.92
C SER A 34 -2.66 2.89 20.65
N GLY A 35 -2.28 1.95 19.78
CA GLY A 35 -1.83 2.22 18.42
C GLY A 35 -2.97 2.81 17.60
N ARG A 36 -3.23 4.12 17.79
CA ARG A 36 -3.95 4.89 16.78
C ARG A 36 -2.98 5.06 15.62
N VAL A 37 -3.23 4.29 14.55
CA VAL A 37 -2.65 4.54 13.23
C VAL A 37 -2.92 6.01 12.89
N PRO A 38 -1.88 6.87 12.74
CA PRO A 38 -2.11 8.23 12.28
C PRO A 38 -2.76 8.14 10.90
N HIS A 39 -3.94 8.75 10.75
CA HIS A 39 -4.50 9.02 9.43
C HIS A 39 -3.42 9.71 8.59
N SER A 40 -3.21 9.28 7.34
CA SER A 40 -2.17 9.79 6.47
C SER A 40 -2.23 11.32 6.41
N VAL A 41 -1.39 11.99 7.18
CA VAL A 41 -1.31 13.45 7.16
C VAL A 41 -0.43 13.81 5.97
N PRO A 42 -0.94 14.53 4.96
CA PRO A 42 -0.12 14.94 3.83
C PRO A 42 1.07 15.76 4.33
N ARG A 43 2.25 15.49 3.80
CA ARG A 43 3.53 16.10 4.21
C ARG A 43 3.53 17.64 4.06
N THR A 44 2.64 18.18 3.23
CA THR A 44 2.37 19.61 3.05
C THR A 44 0.87 19.83 2.82
N SER A 45 0.24 20.69 3.61
CA SER A 45 -1.14 21.17 3.37
C SER A 45 -1.11 22.68 3.17
N LEU A 46 -1.57 23.14 2.01
CA LEU A 46 -1.80 24.55 1.75
C LEU A 46 -3.31 24.81 1.74
N PRO A 47 -3.81 25.86 2.41
CA PRO A 47 -5.19 26.27 2.26
C PRO A 47 -5.45 26.64 0.80
N ILE A 48 -6.61 26.24 0.25
CA ILE A 48 -6.96 26.43 -1.17
C ILE A 48 -6.81 27.91 -1.61
N SER A 49 -7.12 28.85 -0.72
CA SER A 49 -6.97 30.29 -0.97
C SER A 49 -5.53 30.74 -1.23
N GLU A 50 -4.57 30.08 -0.59
CA GLU A 50 -3.13 30.35 -0.75
C GLU A 50 -2.57 29.57 -1.94
N ALA A 51 -3.09 28.38 -2.21
CA ALA A 51 -2.70 27.60 -3.38
C ALA A 51 -3.16 28.26 -4.69
N ASP A 52 -4.32 28.92 -4.71
CA ASP A 52 -4.90 29.55 -5.90
C ASP A 52 -4.05 30.68 -6.50
N SER A 53 -3.21 31.35 -5.72
CA SER A 53 -2.29 32.38 -6.22
C SER A 53 -1.03 31.82 -6.90
N TYR A 54 -0.69 30.54 -6.65
CA TYR A 54 0.51 29.89 -7.18
C TYR A 54 0.21 28.73 -8.14
N LEU A 55 -1.02 28.20 -8.13
CA LEU A 55 -1.41 27.07 -8.95
C LEU A 55 -1.93 27.50 -10.32
N THR A 56 -1.28 27.03 -11.38
CA THR A 56 -1.82 27.13 -12.73
C THR A 56 -2.83 26.00 -12.94
N ARG A 57 -4.08 26.35 -13.26
CA ARG A 57 -5.15 25.37 -13.52
C ARG A 57 -5.13 24.93 -14.98
N PHE A 58 -5.26 23.62 -15.17
CA PHE A 58 -5.38 23.01 -16.48
C PHE A 58 -6.75 22.32 -16.60
N THR A 59 -7.49 22.66 -17.65
CA THR A 59 -8.80 22.07 -17.96
C THR A 59 -9.02 22.14 -19.46
N ILE A 60 -9.52 21.05 -20.06
CA ILE A 60 -9.87 20.98 -21.48
C ILE A 60 -11.37 20.73 -21.62
N PRO A 61 -12.09 21.48 -22.49
CA PRO A 61 -13.49 21.24 -22.78
C PRO A 61 -13.75 19.78 -23.18
N GLN A 62 -14.83 19.19 -22.68
CA GLN A 62 -15.27 17.81 -22.99
C GLN A 62 -14.34 16.70 -22.48
N THR A 63 -13.30 17.00 -21.69
CA THR A 63 -12.48 15.99 -21.03
C THR A 63 -12.76 15.97 -19.54
N TYR A 64 -13.17 14.82 -19.04
CA TYR A 64 -13.45 14.55 -17.63
C TYR A 64 -12.68 13.31 -17.19
N ASN A 65 -12.50 13.11 -15.88
CA ASN A 65 -11.77 11.98 -15.29
C ASN A 65 -10.27 11.96 -15.57
N TYR A 66 -9.58 13.04 -15.20
CA TYR A 66 -8.13 13.03 -15.04
C TYR A 66 -7.77 12.04 -13.94
N SER A 67 -7.05 10.97 -14.27
CA SER A 67 -6.81 9.83 -13.37
C SER A 67 -5.34 9.49 -13.17
N VAL A 68 -4.48 9.89 -14.10
CA VAL A 68 -3.05 9.58 -14.07
C VAL A 68 -2.27 10.88 -14.27
N LEU A 69 -1.32 11.15 -13.38
CA LEU A 69 -0.40 12.28 -13.47
C LEU A 69 1.02 11.73 -13.42
N LEU A 70 1.81 12.02 -14.46
CA LEU A 70 3.22 11.63 -14.53
C LEU A 70 4.05 12.83 -14.95
N VAL A 71 4.96 13.26 -14.08
CA VAL A 71 5.94 14.29 -14.41
C VAL A 71 7.20 13.61 -14.94
N ASP A 72 7.68 14.03 -16.10
CA ASP A 72 9.02 13.74 -16.60
C ASP A 72 9.92 14.97 -16.41
N PRO A 73 10.82 14.97 -15.42
CA PRO A 73 11.72 16.08 -15.15
C PRO A 73 12.74 16.32 -16.27
N ALA A 74 13.15 15.28 -16.99
CA ALA A 74 14.20 15.40 -18.02
C ALA A 74 13.69 16.12 -19.27
N SER A 75 12.42 15.87 -19.64
CA SER A 75 11.77 16.53 -20.77
C SER A 75 10.89 17.72 -20.37
N HIS A 76 10.93 18.13 -19.10
CA HIS A 76 10.09 19.20 -18.55
C HIS A 76 8.60 19.07 -18.94
N THR A 77 8.08 17.84 -18.92
CA THR A 77 6.73 17.54 -19.41
C THR A 77 5.87 16.86 -18.33
N LEU A 78 4.67 17.39 -18.09
CA LEU A 78 3.63 16.73 -17.29
C LEU A 78 2.67 16.00 -18.22
N TYR A 79 2.63 14.69 -18.09
CA TYR A 79 1.64 13.85 -18.74
C TYR A 79 0.40 13.69 -17.85
N VAL A 80 -0.76 14.03 -18.41
CA VAL A 80 -2.07 13.93 -17.75
C VAL A 80 -2.93 12.93 -18.52
N GLY A 81 -3.19 11.79 -17.91
CA GLY A 81 -4.07 10.76 -18.44
C GLY A 81 -5.53 11.06 -18.15
N ALA A 82 -6.34 11.06 -19.20
CA ALA A 82 -7.79 11.12 -19.16
C ALA A 82 -8.38 9.90 -19.89
N ARG A 83 -9.71 9.79 -19.91
CA ARG A 83 -10.38 8.73 -20.66
C ARG A 83 -10.03 8.82 -22.15
N ASP A 84 -9.46 7.74 -22.68
CA ASP A 84 -9.11 7.57 -24.10
C ASP A 84 -8.07 8.57 -24.65
N THR A 85 -7.39 9.34 -23.79
CA THR A 85 -6.47 10.41 -24.21
C THR A 85 -5.41 10.72 -23.15
N ILE A 86 -4.20 11.06 -23.59
CA ILE A 86 -3.12 11.57 -22.73
C ILE A 86 -2.75 12.99 -23.21
N PHE A 87 -2.67 13.94 -22.29
CA PHE A 87 -2.17 15.29 -22.56
C PHE A 87 -0.72 15.42 -22.11
N ALA A 88 0.12 16.04 -22.93
CA ALA A 88 1.48 16.42 -22.57
C ALA A 88 1.56 17.93 -22.43
N LEU A 89 1.80 18.39 -21.20
CA LEU A 89 1.92 19.79 -20.81
C LEU A 89 3.39 20.14 -20.63
N SER A 90 3.88 21.16 -21.33
CA SER A 90 5.20 21.73 -21.05
C SER A 90 5.20 22.45 -19.71
N LEU A 91 6.24 22.28 -18.91
CA LEU A 91 6.45 22.95 -17.63
C LEU A 91 7.53 24.05 -17.78
N PRO A 92 7.30 25.27 -17.28
CA PRO A 92 6.09 25.75 -16.62
C PRO A 92 4.92 25.90 -17.60
N PHE A 93 3.70 25.68 -17.11
CA PHE A 93 2.52 25.71 -17.97
C PHE A 93 2.14 27.15 -18.33
N SER A 94 2.32 27.53 -19.59
CA SER A 94 2.04 28.89 -20.10
C SER A 94 0.61 29.10 -20.62
N GLY A 95 -0.32 28.17 -20.36
CA GLY A 95 -1.69 28.26 -20.86
C GLY A 95 -1.87 27.90 -22.34
N GLU A 96 -0.80 27.45 -23.01
CA GLU A 96 -0.87 26.94 -24.39
C GLU A 96 -1.69 25.64 -24.47
N ARG A 97 -2.28 25.36 -25.64
CA ARG A 97 -3.01 24.10 -25.86
C ARG A 97 -2.01 22.94 -25.78
N PRO A 98 -2.16 22.00 -24.83
CA PRO A 98 -1.21 20.89 -24.72
C PRO A 98 -1.30 19.96 -25.91
N ARG A 99 -0.21 19.24 -26.13
CA ARG A 99 -0.18 18.17 -27.11
C ARG A 99 -1.10 17.03 -26.65
N ARG A 100 -2.06 16.68 -27.50
CA ARG A 100 -2.97 15.55 -27.28
C ARG A 100 -2.44 14.29 -27.94
N ILE A 101 -2.39 13.20 -27.18
CA ILE A 101 -2.04 11.87 -27.65
C ILE A 101 -3.30 11.02 -27.52
N ASP A 102 -3.91 10.71 -28.66
CA ASP A 102 -5.12 9.89 -28.70
C ASP A 102 -4.74 8.45 -28.30
N TRP A 103 -5.25 8.00 -27.15
CA TRP A 103 -4.99 6.68 -26.59
C TRP A 103 -6.28 5.84 -26.64
N MET A 104 -6.91 5.83 -27.80
CA MET A 104 -8.14 5.07 -28.01
C MET A 104 -7.81 3.59 -28.17
N VAL A 105 -8.56 2.74 -27.47
CA VAL A 105 -8.54 1.30 -27.74
C VAL A 105 -9.15 1.08 -29.14
N PRO A 106 -8.43 0.47 -30.10
CA PRO A 106 -8.96 0.24 -31.44
C PRO A 106 -10.26 -0.56 -31.42
N GLU A 107 -11.20 -0.25 -32.31
CA GLU A 107 -12.53 -0.87 -32.32
C GLU A 107 -12.48 -2.40 -32.46
N ALA A 108 -11.53 -2.93 -33.24
CA ALA A 108 -11.30 -4.39 -33.32
C ALA A 108 -10.94 -5.01 -31.95
N HIS A 109 -10.13 -4.33 -31.14
CA HIS A 109 -9.82 -4.76 -29.77
C HIS A 109 -11.01 -4.59 -28.83
N ARG A 110 -11.80 -3.51 -28.98
CA ARG A 110 -13.04 -3.30 -28.21
C ARG A 110 -14.05 -4.41 -28.51
N GLN A 111 -14.19 -4.81 -29.77
CA GLN A 111 -15.05 -5.90 -30.20
C GLN A 111 -14.51 -7.26 -29.75
N ASN A 112 -13.21 -7.48 -29.79
CA ASN A 112 -12.61 -8.71 -29.24
C ASN A 112 -12.82 -8.81 -27.72
N CYS A 113 -12.70 -7.72 -26.98
CA CYS A 113 -13.04 -7.66 -25.56
C CYS A 113 -14.53 -7.93 -25.32
N ARG A 114 -15.41 -7.37 -26.15
CA ARG A 114 -16.86 -7.61 -26.11
C ARG A 114 -17.21 -9.08 -26.42
N LYS A 115 -16.57 -9.66 -27.44
CA LYS A 115 -16.72 -11.07 -27.84
C LYS A 115 -16.18 -12.02 -26.77
N LYS A 116 -15.12 -11.62 -26.04
CA LYS A 116 -14.60 -12.30 -24.86
C LYS A 116 -15.41 -12.05 -23.59
N GLY A 117 -16.58 -11.40 -23.69
CA GLY A 117 -17.51 -11.21 -22.57
C GLY A 117 -17.11 -10.14 -21.56
N LYS A 118 -16.09 -9.31 -21.83
CA LYS A 118 -15.70 -8.22 -20.92
C LYS A 118 -16.50 -6.94 -21.22
N LYS A 119 -17.65 -6.84 -20.58
CA LYS A 119 -18.17 -5.63 -19.93
C LYS A 119 -18.54 -5.98 -18.48
N GLU A 120 -18.70 -4.94 -17.65
CA GLU A 120 -18.92 -4.94 -16.20
C GLU A 120 -19.55 -6.23 -15.63
N CYS A 121 -18.89 -6.76 -14.62
CA CYS A 121 -19.00 -8.11 -14.09
C CYS A 121 -20.45 -8.58 -13.87
N ILE A 122 -21.02 -9.30 -14.84
CA ILE A 122 -22.04 -10.31 -14.57
C ILE A 122 -21.44 -11.62 -15.06
N ALA A 123 -20.91 -12.39 -14.11
CA ALA A 123 -20.27 -13.67 -14.36
C ALA A 123 -21.20 -14.60 -15.16
N ASN A 124 -20.60 -15.40 -16.05
CA ASN A 124 -21.22 -16.45 -16.86
C ASN A 124 -21.91 -17.53 -15.99
N ASN A 125 -23.02 -17.18 -15.36
CA ASN A 125 -23.89 -18.09 -14.64
C ASN A 125 -25.18 -18.21 -15.44
N MET A 126 -25.65 -19.43 -15.72
CA MET A 126 -26.87 -19.67 -16.52
C MET A 126 -28.10 -18.93 -15.97
N LYS A 127 -28.14 -18.63 -14.66
CA LYS A 127 -29.23 -17.86 -14.02
C LYS A 127 -29.18 -16.35 -14.28
N PHE A 128 -28.02 -15.80 -14.59
CA PHE A 128 -27.81 -14.37 -14.81
C PHE A 128 -27.71 -14.00 -16.30
N GLN A 129 -27.67 -14.97 -17.22
CA GLN A 129 -27.67 -14.74 -18.67
C GLN A 129 -28.92 -14.01 -19.18
N GLN A 130 -30.06 -14.11 -18.47
CA GLN A 130 -31.30 -13.40 -18.82
C GLN A 130 -31.26 -11.90 -18.50
N PHE A 131 -30.26 -11.44 -17.73
CA PHE A 131 -30.12 -10.05 -17.33
C PHE A 131 -28.88 -9.46 -18.00
N GLY A 132 -29.09 -8.78 -19.14
CA GLY A 132 -28.01 -8.14 -19.91
C GLY A 132 -27.39 -6.90 -19.25
N SER A 133 -27.89 -6.49 -18.09
CA SER A 133 -27.38 -5.38 -17.28
C SER A 133 -27.75 -5.57 -15.81
N SER A 134 -26.94 -5.03 -14.91
CA SER A 134 -27.20 -4.97 -13.46
C SER A 134 -28.46 -4.18 -13.11
N LEU A 135 -28.88 -3.26 -13.99
CA LEU A 135 -30.12 -2.50 -13.87
C LEU A 135 -31.38 -3.37 -14.01
N PHE A 136 -31.28 -4.54 -14.64
CA PHE A 136 -32.40 -5.45 -14.81
C PHE A 136 -32.44 -6.55 -13.76
N LEU A 137 -31.57 -6.48 -12.74
CA LEU A 137 -31.62 -7.41 -11.62
C LEU A 137 -32.86 -7.11 -10.77
N PRO A 138 -33.61 -8.14 -10.33
CA PRO A 138 -34.74 -7.94 -9.42
C PRO A 138 -34.32 -7.25 -8.12
N ASP A 139 -35.17 -6.36 -7.59
CA ASP A 139 -34.91 -5.59 -6.36
C ASP A 139 -34.54 -6.47 -5.16
N ARG A 140 -35.05 -7.70 -5.10
CA ARG A 140 -34.70 -8.68 -4.07
C ARG A 140 -33.21 -9.04 -4.10
N VAL A 141 -32.63 -9.18 -5.29
CA VAL A 141 -31.20 -9.49 -5.47
C VAL A 141 -30.37 -8.27 -5.08
N LEU A 142 -30.78 -7.08 -5.51
CA LEU A 142 -30.08 -5.83 -5.17
C LEU A 142 -30.10 -5.54 -3.67
N THR A 143 -31.27 -5.71 -3.04
CA THR A 143 -31.46 -5.58 -1.60
C THR A 143 -30.62 -6.61 -0.84
N PHE A 144 -30.60 -7.87 -1.29
CA PHE A 144 -29.77 -8.89 -0.66
C PHE A 144 -28.28 -8.55 -0.73
N ILE A 145 -27.75 -8.15 -1.89
CA ILE A 145 -26.34 -7.77 -2.06
C ILE A 145 -26.00 -6.55 -1.20
N ARG A 146 -26.90 -5.57 -1.12
CA ARG A 146 -26.73 -4.39 -0.27
C ARG A 146 -26.69 -4.75 1.21
N ASP A 147 -27.59 -5.62 1.64
CA ASP A 147 -27.76 -5.94 3.05
C ASP A 147 -26.78 -7.04 3.53
N HIS A 148 -26.11 -7.76 2.61
CA HIS A 148 -25.16 -8.85 2.89
C HIS A 148 -23.86 -8.73 2.08
N PRO A 149 -23.03 -7.69 2.32
CA PRO A 149 -21.79 -7.49 1.56
C PRO A 149 -20.67 -8.47 1.94
N LEU A 150 -20.79 -9.17 3.08
CA LEU A 150 -19.79 -10.10 3.58
C LEU A 150 -20.06 -11.52 3.08
N MET A 151 -18.99 -12.20 2.71
CA MET A 151 -19.04 -13.63 2.41
C MET A 151 -19.02 -14.43 3.72
N ASP A 152 -19.84 -15.49 3.78
CA ASP A 152 -19.88 -16.41 4.92
C ASP A 152 -18.56 -17.20 5.06
N ARG A 153 -17.97 -17.60 3.93
CA ARG A 153 -16.74 -18.40 3.91
C ARG A 153 -15.49 -17.52 3.80
N PRO A 154 -14.45 -17.78 4.61
CA PRO A 154 -13.17 -17.10 4.49
C PRO A 154 -12.42 -17.51 3.22
N VAL A 155 -11.58 -16.62 2.70
CA VAL A 155 -10.65 -16.92 1.61
C VAL A 155 -9.36 -17.46 2.21
N PHE A 156 -9.05 -18.72 1.93
CA PHE A 156 -7.80 -19.34 2.36
C PHE A 156 -6.66 -19.05 1.37
N PRO A 157 -5.40 -19.01 1.83
CA PRO A 157 -4.25 -18.93 0.93
C PRO A 157 -4.26 -20.13 -0.04
N ALA A 158 -3.75 -19.92 -1.26
CA ALA A 158 -3.82 -20.90 -2.35
C ALA A 158 -3.25 -22.28 -1.98
N ASP A 159 -2.19 -22.30 -1.16
CA ASP A 159 -1.52 -23.52 -0.71
C ASP A 159 -1.97 -23.98 0.70
N GLY A 160 -2.96 -23.31 1.29
CA GLY A 160 -3.46 -23.61 2.64
C GLY A 160 -2.55 -23.14 3.80
N HIS A 161 -1.39 -22.56 3.49
CA HIS A 161 -0.43 -22.00 4.45
C HIS A 161 0.20 -20.70 3.91
N PRO A 162 0.71 -19.82 4.79
CA PRO A 162 1.44 -18.62 4.37
C PRO A 162 2.78 -18.97 3.70
N LEU A 163 3.19 -18.16 2.72
CA LEU A 163 4.45 -18.37 1.98
C LEU A 163 5.71 -18.02 2.80
N LEU A 164 5.58 -17.08 3.74
CA LEU A 164 6.65 -16.64 4.62
C LEU A 164 6.04 -16.23 5.97
N VAL A 165 6.68 -16.64 7.05
CA VAL A 165 6.41 -16.19 8.42
C VAL A 165 7.75 -15.83 9.04
N THR A 166 7.89 -14.60 9.51
CA THR A 166 9.12 -14.04 10.08
C THR A 166 8.77 -13.25 11.34
N THR A 167 9.68 -13.22 12.30
CA THR A 167 9.57 -12.39 13.53
C THR A 167 10.62 -11.28 13.58
N ASP A 168 11.65 -11.40 12.74
CA ASP A 168 12.81 -10.54 12.66
C ASP A 168 12.62 -9.36 11.70
N THR A 169 11.78 -9.53 10.67
CA THR A 169 11.64 -8.53 9.60
C THR A 169 10.19 -8.12 9.40
N ALA A 170 9.90 -6.82 9.50
CA ALA A 170 8.60 -6.24 9.20
C ALA A 170 8.51 -5.88 7.71
N TYR A 171 7.82 -6.70 6.92
CA TYR A 171 7.58 -6.41 5.50
C TYR A 171 6.36 -5.51 5.32
N VAL A 172 6.55 -4.37 4.65
CA VAL A 172 5.52 -3.34 4.45
C VAL A 172 5.01 -3.28 3.01
N ARG A 173 5.77 -3.77 2.04
CA ARG A 173 5.40 -3.78 0.61
C ARG A 173 5.84 -5.07 -0.06
N VAL A 174 5.08 -5.51 -1.06
CA VAL A 174 5.41 -6.67 -1.88
C VAL A 174 5.09 -6.41 -3.34
N VAL A 175 5.99 -6.84 -4.22
CA VAL A 175 5.78 -6.88 -5.66
C VAL A 175 6.21 -8.24 -6.18
N ALA A 176 5.36 -8.89 -6.97
CA ALA A 176 5.65 -10.19 -7.56
C ALA A 176 5.94 -10.06 -9.06
N HIS A 177 6.90 -10.84 -9.54
CA HIS A 177 7.26 -10.92 -10.94
C HIS A 177 7.54 -12.37 -11.35
N ARG A 178 7.00 -12.79 -12.49
CA ARG A 178 7.25 -14.11 -13.05
C ARG A 178 8.39 -14.04 -14.06
N VAL A 179 9.43 -14.85 -13.85
CA VAL A 179 10.67 -14.80 -14.62
C VAL A 179 11.00 -16.19 -15.19
N PRO A 180 11.32 -16.29 -16.50
CA PRO A 180 11.84 -17.52 -17.08
C PRO A 180 13.27 -17.79 -16.62
N SER A 181 13.54 -19.03 -16.21
CA SER A 181 14.89 -19.53 -15.99
C SER A 181 15.59 -19.95 -17.30
N LEU A 182 16.87 -20.28 -17.21
CA LEU A 182 17.66 -20.81 -18.34
C LEU A 182 17.09 -22.12 -18.89
N SER A 183 16.35 -22.89 -18.09
CA SER A 183 15.69 -24.12 -18.50
C SER A 183 14.27 -23.91 -19.06
N GLY A 184 13.83 -22.65 -19.22
CA GLY A 184 12.47 -22.31 -19.68
C GLY A 184 11.39 -22.50 -18.62
N LYS A 185 11.74 -22.96 -17.41
CA LYS A 185 10.81 -23.02 -16.28
C LYS A 185 10.62 -21.62 -15.70
N GLU A 186 9.38 -21.21 -15.51
CA GLU A 186 9.00 -19.95 -14.87
C GLU A 186 9.13 -20.04 -13.34
N TYR A 187 9.60 -18.95 -12.73
CA TYR A 187 9.69 -18.80 -11.28
C TYR A 187 9.01 -17.51 -10.84
N ASP A 188 8.31 -17.60 -9.70
CA ASP A 188 7.75 -16.43 -9.04
C ASP A 188 8.84 -15.80 -8.15
N VAL A 189 9.28 -14.61 -8.53
CA VAL A 189 10.22 -13.77 -7.79
C VAL A 189 9.43 -12.70 -7.06
N LEU A 190 9.61 -12.60 -5.76
CA LEU A 190 9.00 -11.59 -4.91
C LEU A 190 10.06 -10.57 -4.50
N TYR A 191 9.70 -9.31 -4.58
CA TYR A 191 10.46 -8.18 -4.04
C TYR A 191 9.70 -7.68 -2.82
N LEU A 192 10.31 -7.78 -1.65
CA LEU A 192 9.70 -7.46 -0.36
C LEU A 192 10.41 -6.22 0.21
N GLY A 193 9.66 -5.14 0.40
CA GLY A 193 10.17 -3.93 1.05
C GLY A 193 9.91 -3.97 2.55
N THR A 194 10.89 -3.60 3.35
CA THR A 194 10.83 -3.63 4.82
C THR A 194 10.56 -2.24 5.42
N GLU A 195 10.22 -2.22 6.71
CA GLU A 195 9.99 -0.98 7.47
C GLU A 195 11.28 -0.18 7.75
N ASP A 196 12.43 -0.83 7.75
CA ASP A 196 13.75 -0.22 7.98
C ASP A 196 14.49 0.14 6.69
N GLY A 197 13.87 -0.05 5.52
CA GLY A 197 14.40 0.46 4.24
C GLY A 197 15.21 -0.54 3.43
N HIS A 198 15.07 -1.82 3.74
CA HIS A 198 15.65 -2.92 2.98
C HIS A 198 14.69 -3.43 1.91
N LEU A 199 15.29 -3.99 0.86
CA LEU A 199 14.62 -4.69 -0.23
C LEU A 199 15.12 -6.12 -0.27
N HIS A 200 14.28 -7.06 0.10
CA HIS A 200 14.58 -8.48 -0.02
C HIS A 200 14.07 -9.01 -1.36
N ARG A 201 14.96 -9.58 -2.16
CA ARG A 201 14.57 -10.33 -3.36
C ARG A 201 14.50 -11.80 -3.01
N ALA A 202 13.33 -12.38 -3.12
CA ALA A 202 13.06 -13.76 -2.78
C ALA A 202 12.49 -14.52 -3.97
N VAL A 203 12.72 -15.83 -4.03
CA VAL A 203 12.16 -16.71 -5.05
C VAL A 203 11.34 -17.79 -4.39
N ARG A 204 10.19 -18.11 -5.00
CA ARG A 204 9.38 -19.25 -4.58
C ARG A 204 9.97 -20.54 -5.15
N ILE A 205 10.38 -21.45 -4.27
CA ILE A 205 10.86 -22.79 -4.64
C ILE A 205 9.91 -23.81 -3.99
N GLY A 206 9.02 -24.38 -4.81
CA GLY A 206 7.98 -25.28 -4.32
C GLY A 206 6.98 -24.56 -3.39
N ALA A 207 6.86 -25.04 -2.16
CA ALA A 207 5.97 -24.48 -1.13
C ALA A 207 6.63 -23.40 -0.26
N GLN A 208 7.92 -23.13 -0.43
CA GLN A 208 8.67 -22.22 0.43
C GLN A 208 9.17 -20.99 -0.36
N LEU A 209 9.24 -19.86 0.34
CA LEU A 209 9.89 -18.66 -0.14
C LEU A 209 11.32 -18.58 0.41
N SER A 210 12.30 -18.41 -0.48
CA SER A 210 13.72 -18.28 -0.11
C SER A 210 14.22 -16.88 -0.47
N VAL A 211 14.70 -16.13 0.52
CA VAL A 211 15.34 -14.82 0.30
C VAL A 211 16.72 -15.06 -0.29
N LEU A 212 17.00 -14.43 -1.44
CA LEU A 212 18.25 -14.56 -2.18
C LEU A 212 19.18 -13.36 -1.94
N GLU A 213 18.61 -12.17 -1.84
CA GLU A 213 19.35 -10.92 -1.73
C GLU A 213 18.66 -10.01 -0.72
N ASP A 214 19.47 -9.28 0.04
CA ASP A 214 19.06 -8.17 0.90
C ASP A 214 19.83 -6.91 0.45
N LEU A 215 19.08 -5.86 0.13
CA LEU A 215 19.59 -4.59 -0.36
C LEU A 215 19.05 -3.43 0.49
N ALA A 216 19.92 -2.74 1.22
CA ALA A 216 19.59 -1.47 1.85
C ALA A 216 19.35 -0.39 0.77
N LEU A 217 18.13 0.15 0.70
CA LEU A 217 17.77 1.17 -0.28
C LEU A 217 18.12 2.59 0.18
N PHE A 218 18.26 2.79 1.48
CA PHE A 218 18.43 4.09 2.10
C PHE A 218 19.62 4.10 3.06
N PRO A 219 20.40 5.20 3.15
CA PRO A 219 21.50 5.31 4.12
C PRO A 219 21.02 5.30 5.57
N GLU A 220 19.85 5.88 5.82
CA GLU A 220 19.20 5.89 7.13
C GLU A 220 17.95 5.00 7.11
N PRO A 221 17.64 4.28 8.21
CA PRO A 221 16.47 3.42 8.27
C PRO A 221 15.17 4.19 8.05
N GLN A 222 14.44 3.83 6.99
CA GLN A 222 13.13 4.42 6.69
C GLN A 222 12.26 3.45 5.89
N PRO A 223 10.94 3.44 6.10
CA PRO A 223 10.06 2.44 5.51
C PRO A 223 9.96 2.57 4.00
N VAL A 224 9.95 1.43 3.31
CA VAL A 224 9.68 1.39 1.87
C VAL A 224 8.22 1.73 1.61
N GLU A 225 7.94 2.98 1.20
CA GLU A 225 6.55 3.45 1.02
C GLU A 225 5.90 2.98 -0.27
N ASN A 226 6.64 2.87 -1.37
CA ASN A 226 6.10 2.56 -2.69
C ASN A 226 7.08 1.72 -3.49
N MET A 227 6.57 0.67 -4.13
CA MET A 227 7.35 -0.18 -5.02
C MET A 227 6.58 -0.36 -6.33
N LYS A 228 7.26 -0.12 -7.45
CA LYS A 228 6.73 -0.38 -8.79
C LYS A 228 7.77 -1.14 -9.60
N LEU A 229 7.33 -2.21 -10.24
CA LEU A 229 8.17 -2.97 -11.14
C LEU A 229 8.08 -2.37 -12.55
N TYR A 230 9.23 -2.03 -13.12
CA TYR A 230 9.34 -1.64 -14.52
C TYR A 230 9.98 -2.78 -15.30
N GLN A 231 9.19 -3.48 -16.11
CA GLN A 231 9.70 -4.51 -17.00
C GLN A 231 10.18 -3.86 -18.30
N VAL A 232 11.47 -3.53 -18.36
CA VAL A 232 12.12 -3.12 -19.60
C VAL A 232 12.52 -4.39 -20.35
N SER A 233 12.23 -4.48 -21.64
CA SER A 233 12.66 -5.58 -22.53
C SER A 233 14.19 -5.73 -22.64
N CYS A 234 14.96 -4.95 -21.88
CA CYS A 234 16.42 -4.99 -21.82
C CYS A 234 16.84 -4.91 -20.35
N ARG A 235 17.66 -5.88 -19.90
CA ARG A 235 18.14 -6.00 -18.52
C ARG A 235 19.06 -4.84 -18.14
N PHE A 236 18.52 -3.74 -17.63
CA PHE A 236 19.25 -2.77 -16.81
C PHE A 236 18.33 -2.16 -15.77
N TRP A 237 18.73 -2.23 -14.49
CA TRP A 237 18.15 -1.46 -13.41
C TRP A 237 18.87 -0.11 -13.36
N ARG A 238 18.15 1.00 -13.53
CA ARG A 238 18.60 2.32 -13.08
C ARG A 238 17.73 2.73 -11.91
N ILE A 239 18.35 2.89 -10.75
CA ILE A 239 17.76 3.58 -9.60
C ILE A 239 18.18 5.04 -9.75
N GLY A 240 17.23 5.93 -10.00
CA GLY A 240 17.49 7.37 -10.10
C GLY A 240 17.10 8.07 -8.80
N TRP A 241 18.03 8.84 -8.21
CA TRP A 241 17.78 9.80 -7.14
C TRP A 241 17.75 11.23 -7.71
N ARG A 242 17.08 12.15 -7.01
CA ARG A 242 17.13 13.60 -7.25
C ARG A 242 18.12 14.22 -6.28
N ASP A 243 19.17 14.85 -6.79
CA ASP A 243 19.99 15.78 -6.03
C ASP A 243 19.22 17.10 -5.86
N SER A 244 19.27 17.61 -4.62
CA SER A 244 19.01 19.00 -4.17
C SER A 244 17.63 19.63 -4.44
#